data_AF-G9KB30-F1
#
_entry.id   AF-G9KB30-F1
#
_cell.length_a   1.000
_cell.length_b   1.000
_cell.length_c   1.000
_cell.angle_alpha   90.00
_cell.angle_beta   90.00
_cell.angle_gamma   90.00
#
_symmetry.space_group_name_H-M   'P 1'
#
loop_
_entity.id
_entity.type
_entity.pdbx_description
1 polymer ?
#
loop_
_entity_poly.entity_id
_entity_poly.type
_entity_poly.pdbx_seq_one_letter_code
_entity_poly.pdbx_strand_id
1 'polypeptide(L)'
;LLFKDGSYYEGEFVDGEITGEGCRLWASSGDTYSGQFVLGEPQGYGLMKYKAGGHYEGELTHGLREGHGHLVDQDGQAYWGSFHNNKRHGQGHMVFRNGDKYEGDWVRDQRQGHGVLFRA
;
A
#
# COMPACT_ATOMS: atom_id res chain seq x y z
N LEU A 1 -9.91 -3.09 20.31
CA LEU A 1 -8.77 -2.76 21.20
C LEU A 1 -8.38 -1.29 21.02
N LEU A 2 -8.55 -0.48 22.07
CA LEU A 2 -8.06 0.90 22.11
C LEU A 2 -6.72 0.91 22.86
N PHE A 3 -5.69 1.43 22.22
CA PHE A 3 -4.33 1.52 22.78
C PHE A 3 -4.15 2.83 23.54
N LYS A 4 -3.18 2.88 24.47
CA LYS A 4 -2.91 4.06 25.30
C LYS A 4 -2.44 5.29 24.50
N ASP A 5 -1.82 5.07 23.36
CA ASP A 5 -1.37 6.12 22.43
C ASP A 5 -2.51 6.69 21.58
N GLY A 6 -3.74 6.19 21.76
CA GLY A 6 -4.92 6.54 20.97
C GLY A 6 -5.08 5.72 19.69
N SER A 7 -4.14 4.82 19.37
CA SER A 7 -4.31 3.89 18.26
C SER A 7 -5.48 2.96 18.52
N TYR A 8 -6.07 2.43 17.46
CA TYR A 8 -7.25 1.58 17.55
C TYR A 8 -7.11 0.37 16.64
N TYR A 9 -7.60 -0.78 17.08
CA TYR A 9 -7.76 -1.98 16.28
C TYR A 9 -9.11 -2.64 16.53
N GLU A 10 -9.74 -3.13 15.47
CA GLU A 10 -10.96 -3.94 15.51
C GLU A 10 -10.81 -5.09 14.53
N GLY A 11 -11.04 -6.31 14.99
CA GLY A 11 -10.87 -7.48 14.15
C GLY A 11 -10.60 -8.71 14.98
N GLU A 12 -10.01 -9.69 14.31
CA GLU A 12 -9.76 -11.01 14.88
C GLU A 12 -8.57 -11.03 15.85
N PHE A 13 -8.67 -11.94 16.82
CA PHE A 13 -7.63 -12.25 17.80
C PHE A 13 -7.56 -13.77 18.00
N VAL A 14 -6.35 -14.31 18.11
CA VAL A 14 -6.10 -15.71 18.49
C VAL A 14 -5.06 -15.70 19.61
N ASP A 15 -5.37 -16.35 20.74
CA ASP A 15 -4.53 -16.38 21.94
C ASP A 15 -4.12 -14.98 22.46
N GLY A 16 -4.97 -13.98 22.22
CA GLY A 16 -4.73 -12.58 22.58
C GLY A 16 -3.88 -11.80 21.57
N GLU A 17 -3.34 -12.47 20.55
CA GLU A 17 -2.58 -11.86 19.46
C GLU A 17 -3.51 -11.41 18.33
N ILE A 18 -3.22 -10.24 17.75
CA ILE A 18 -3.93 -9.73 16.58
C ILE A 18 -3.53 -10.57 15.37
N THR A 19 -4.48 -11.30 14.79
CA THR A 19 -4.27 -12.11 13.59
C THR A 19 -5.60 -12.35 12.87
N GLY A 20 -5.57 -12.47 11.54
CA GLY A 20 -6.78 -12.59 10.72
C GLY A 20 -7.20 -11.26 10.10
N GLU A 21 -8.49 -11.10 9.80
CA GLU A 21 -9.01 -9.85 9.20
C GLU A 21 -9.28 -8.79 10.26
N GLY A 22 -9.02 -7.52 9.92
CA GLY A 22 -9.29 -6.40 10.82
C GLY A 22 -9.11 -5.02 10.22
N CYS A 23 -9.37 -4.01 11.04
CA CYS A 23 -9.20 -2.59 10.77
C CYS A 23 -8.33 -1.97 11.86
N ARG A 24 -7.34 -1.16 11.46
CA ARG A 24 -6.41 -0.48 12.37
C ARG A 24 -6.30 1.00 12.05
N LEU A 25 -6.20 1.82 13.09
CA LEU A 25 -5.84 3.24 13.04
C LEU A 25 -4.55 3.43 13.84
N TRP A 26 -3.53 4.03 13.22
CA TRP A 26 -2.34 4.50 13.93
C TRP A 26 -2.57 5.95 14.34
N ALA A 27 -2.71 6.26 15.63
CA ALA A 27 -3.02 7.63 16.05
C ALA A 27 -1.90 8.64 15.73
N SER A 28 -0.64 8.19 15.71
CA SER A 28 0.53 9.04 15.43
C SER A 28 0.54 9.61 14.01
N SER A 29 0.17 8.80 13.00
CA SER A 29 0.09 9.25 11.60
C SER A 29 -1.35 9.59 11.19
N GLY A 30 -2.33 8.98 11.84
CA GLY A 30 -3.74 9.00 11.47
C GLY A 30 -4.10 8.09 10.29
N ASP A 31 -3.15 7.26 9.83
CA ASP A 31 -3.39 6.32 8.74
C ASP A 31 -4.31 5.19 9.19
N THR A 32 -5.07 4.63 8.25
CA THR A 32 -5.91 3.46 8.50
C THR A 32 -5.56 2.32 7.57
N TYR A 33 -5.70 1.10 8.07
CA TYR A 33 -5.56 -0.11 7.29
C TYR A 33 -6.76 -1.02 7.53
N SER A 34 -7.24 -1.65 6.47
CA SER A 34 -8.23 -2.73 6.51
C SER A 34 -7.71 -3.91 5.70
N GLY A 35 -7.70 -5.09 6.29
CA GLY A 35 -7.23 -6.31 5.65
C GLY A 35 -6.60 -7.27 6.65
N GLN A 36 -5.68 -8.09 6.15
CA GLN A 36 -5.12 -9.20 6.93
C GLN A 36 -4.01 -8.74 7.85
N PHE A 37 -3.93 -9.40 9.01
CA PHE A 37 -2.92 -9.21 10.03
C PHE A 37 -2.29 -10.54 10.47
N VAL A 38 -1.01 -10.52 10.83
CA VAL A 38 -0.33 -11.58 11.58
C VAL A 38 0.52 -10.93 12.65
N LEU A 39 0.35 -11.33 13.91
CA LEU A 39 1.07 -10.77 15.07
C LEU A 39 0.98 -9.23 15.14
N GLY A 40 -0.19 -8.68 14.83
CA GLY A 40 -0.44 -7.23 14.84
C GLY A 40 0.13 -6.45 13.66
N GLU A 41 0.85 -7.09 12.74
CA GLU A 41 1.39 -6.46 11.53
C GLU A 41 0.46 -6.68 10.33
N PRO A 42 0.24 -5.67 9.47
CA PRO A 42 -0.42 -5.84 8.18
C PRO A 42 0.30 -6.88 7.31
N GLN A 43 -0.46 -7.79 6.74
CA GLN A 43 0.01 -8.88 5.89
C GLN A 43 -1.01 -9.14 4.77
N GLY A 44 -0.61 -9.94 3.77
CA GLY A 44 -1.52 -10.40 2.72
C GLY A 44 -2.14 -9.23 1.95
N TYR A 45 -3.41 -9.33 1.55
CA TYR A 45 -4.06 -8.25 0.81
C TYR A 45 -4.76 -7.27 1.74
N GLY A 46 -4.65 -5.97 1.47
CA GLY A 46 -5.37 -4.96 2.23
C GLY A 46 -5.37 -3.56 1.60
N LEU A 47 -6.11 -2.67 2.25
CA LEU A 47 -6.28 -1.27 1.88
C LEU A 47 -5.71 -0.37 2.97
N MET A 48 -4.62 0.32 2.66
CA MET A 48 -4.03 1.40 3.46
C MET A 48 -4.53 2.76 2.96
N LYS A 49 -5.10 3.57 3.85
CA LYS A 49 -5.47 4.96 3.57
C LYS A 49 -4.58 5.88 4.38
N TYR A 50 -3.93 6.82 3.69
CA TYR A 50 -3.00 7.73 4.33
C TYR A 50 -3.71 9.02 4.73
N LYS A 51 -3.52 9.52 5.95
CA LYS A 51 -4.12 10.78 6.39
C LYS A 51 -3.62 11.97 5.57
N ALA A 52 -2.37 11.90 5.09
CA ALA A 52 -1.79 12.89 4.19
C ALA A 52 -2.48 12.94 2.81
N GLY A 53 -3.29 11.94 2.48
CA GLY A 53 -3.92 11.77 1.18
C GLY A 53 -3.36 10.57 0.42
N GLY A 54 -4.14 10.07 -0.53
CA GLY A 54 -3.81 8.86 -1.27
C GLY A 54 -4.17 7.56 -0.53
N HIS A 55 -3.95 6.44 -1.20
CA HIS A 55 -4.20 5.11 -0.67
C HIS A 55 -3.35 4.07 -1.40
N TYR A 56 -3.13 2.93 -0.76
CA TYR A 56 -2.58 1.74 -1.36
C TYR A 56 -3.55 0.58 -1.17
N GLU A 57 -3.83 -0.14 -2.24
CA GLU A 57 -4.58 -1.39 -2.21
C GLU A 57 -3.73 -2.48 -2.85
N GLY A 58 -3.43 -3.56 -2.14
CA GLY A 58 -2.55 -4.59 -2.67
C GLY A 58 -1.98 -5.51 -1.62
N GLU A 59 -0.95 -6.24 -2.01
CA GLU A 59 -0.24 -7.19 -1.16
C GLU A 59 0.76 -6.49 -0.20
N LEU A 60 0.79 -6.96 1.04
CA LEU A 60 1.72 -6.53 2.07
C LEU A 60 2.43 -7.74 2.69
N THR A 61 3.68 -7.54 3.05
CA THR A 61 4.47 -8.49 3.83
C THR A 61 5.21 -7.74 4.93
N HIS A 62 4.98 -8.10 6.19
CA HIS A 62 5.55 -7.38 7.36
C HIS A 62 5.28 -5.86 7.32
N GLY A 63 4.07 -5.48 6.94
CA GLY A 63 3.66 -4.07 6.80
C GLY A 63 4.29 -3.32 5.62
N LEU A 64 5.12 -3.96 4.79
CA LEU A 64 5.69 -3.39 3.59
C LEU A 64 4.86 -3.79 2.37
N ARG A 65 4.64 -2.87 1.43
CA ARG A 65 4.06 -3.20 0.11
C ARG A 65 5.01 -4.15 -0.61
N GLU A 66 4.47 -5.27 -1.03
CA GLU A 66 5.15 -6.37 -1.71
C GLU A 66 4.20 -6.92 -2.78
N GLY A 67 4.64 -7.79 -3.69
CA GLY A 67 3.72 -8.40 -4.66
C GLY A 67 3.07 -7.36 -5.59
N HIS A 68 1.78 -7.47 -5.88
CA HIS A 68 1.07 -6.53 -6.75
C HIS A 68 0.17 -5.58 -5.96
N GLY A 69 0.04 -4.35 -6.46
CA GLY A 69 -0.92 -3.42 -5.90
C GLY A 69 -1.18 -2.19 -6.76
N HIS A 70 -2.07 -1.37 -6.24
CA HIS A 70 -2.53 -0.10 -6.76
C HIS A 70 -2.23 0.99 -5.74
N LEU A 71 -1.35 1.93 -6.10
CA LEU A 71 -0.99 3.08 -5.28
C LEU A 71 -1.52 4.35 -5.94
N VAL A 72 -2.33 5.11 -5.21
CA VAL A 72 -2.65 6.50 -5.55
C VAL A 72 -1.99 7.40 -4.52
N ASP A 73 -1.15 8.33 -4.97
CA ASP A 73 -0.52 9.30 -4.08
C ASP A 73 -1.43 10.50 -3.75
N GLN A 74 -0.96 11.38 -2.88
CA GLN A 74 -1.69 12.58 -2.48
C GLN A 74 -1.97 13.56 -3.65
N ASP A 75 -1.18 13.48 -4.73
CA ASP A 75 -1.30 14.33 -5.91
C ASP A 75 -2.22 13.72 -6.98
N GLY A 76 -2.78 12.53 -6.72
CA GLY A 76 -3.66 11.79 -7.62
C GLY A 76 -2.92 11.02 -8.71
N GLN A 77 -1.59 10.90 -8.64
CA GLN A 77 -0.86 9.99 -9.52
C GLN A 77 -1.17 8.56 -9.11
N ALA A 78 -1.32 7.67 -10.10
CA ALA A 78 -1.72 6.30 -9.86
C ALA A 78 -0.74 5.30 -10.48
N TYR A 79 -0.38 4.26 -9.75
CA TYR A 79 0.49 3.19 -10.20
C TYR A 79 -0.19 1.83 -9.94
N TRP A 80 -0.20 0.98 -10.97
CA TRP A 80 -0.58 -0.43 -10.88
C TRP A 80 0.62 -1.27 -11.28
N GLY A 81 1.01 -2.22 -10.44
CA GLY A 81 2.11 -3.11 -10.78
C GLY A 81 2.73 -3.73 -9.57
N SER A 82 3.94 -4.22 -9.77
CA SER A 82 4.66 -4.96 -8.75
C SER A 82 5.42 -4.02 -7.79
N PHE A 83 5.49 -4.43 -6.53
CA PHE A 83 6.17 -3.77 -5.44
C PHE A 83 7.16 -4.71 -4.79
N HIS A 84 8.28 -4.16 -4.33
CA HIS A 84 9.24 -4.87 -3.51
C HIS A 84 9.80 -3.91 -2.46
N ASN A 85 9.67 -4.26 -1.17
CA ASN A 85 10.13 -3.43 -0.05
C ASN A 85 9.62 -1.97 -0.15
N ASN A 86 8.31 -1.79 -0.29
CA ASN A 86 7.62 -0.49 -0.46
C ASN A 86 7.89 0.27 -1.77
N LYS A 87 8.75 -0.22 -2.66
CA LYS A 87 9.14 0.46 -3.91
C LYS A 87 8.51 -0.20 -5.12
N ARG A 88 8.18 0.58 -6.15
CA ARG A 88 7.78 0.03 -7.45
C ARG A 88 8.93 -0.80 -8.03
N HIS A 89 8.64 -2.01 -8.46
CA HIS A 89 9.64 -2.96 -8.92
C HIS A 89 9.00 -3.98 -9.86
N GLY A 90 9.63 -4.35 -10.98
CA GLY A 90 9.03 -5.21 -11.99
C GLY A 90 8.13 -4.43 -12.96
N GLN A 91 7.16 -5.11 -13.56
CA GLN A 91 6.26 -4.50 -14.54
C GLN A 91 5.21 -3.61 -13.88
N GLY A 92 4.87 -2.48 -14.51
CA GLY A 92 3.78 -1.64 -14.03
C GLY A 92 3.34 -0.55 -14.99
N HIS A 93 2.13 -0.06 -14.74
CA HIS A 93 1.45 1.04 -15.42
C HIS A 93 1.33 2.23 -14.47
N MET A 94 1.81 3.39 -14.90
CA MET A 94 1.78 4.65 -14.15
C MET A 94 0.95 5.68 -14.91
N VAL A 95 0.02 6.34 -14.23
CA VAL A 95 -0.68 7.53 -14.71
C VAL A 95 -0.16 8.73 -13.91
N PHE A 96 0.44 9.67 -14.62
CA PHE A 96 0.96 10.90 -14.05
C PHE A 96 -0.15 11.94 -13.93
N ARG A 97 0.07 12.94 -13.06
CA ARG A 97 -0.89 14.03 -12.81
C ARG A 97 -1.22 14.84 -14.07
N ASN A 98 -0.29 14.94 -15.01
CA ASN A 98 -0.50 15.61 -16.28
C ASN A 98 -1.29 14.76 -17.30
N GLY A 99 -1.70 13.55 -16.95
CA GLY A 99 -2.43 12.62 -17.82
C GLY A 99 -1.53 11.68 -18.62
N ASP A 100 -0.22 11.91 -18.65
CA ASP A 100 0.71 11.01 -19.31
C ASP A 100 0.65 9.61 -18.67
N LYS A 101 0.93 8.59 -19.46
CA LYS A 101 0.93 7.20 -19.01
C LYS A 101 2.24 6.53 -19.36
N TYR A 102 2.77 5.73 -18.45
CA TYR A 102 3.95 4.90 -18.69
C TYR A 102 3.64 3.45 -18.39
N GLU A 103 3.94 2.57 -19.34
CA GLU A 103 3.91 1.12 -19.17
C GLU A 103 5.31 0.57 -19.37
N GLY A 104 5.84 -0.17 -18.40
CA GLY A 104 7.16 -0.80 -18.55
C GLY A 104 7.78 -1.27 -17.25
N ASP A 105 9.07 -1.54 -17.31
CA ASP A 105 9.86 -2.04 -16.18
C ASP A 105 10.20 -0.94 -15.16
N TRP A 106 10.22 -1.33 -13.89
CA TRP A 106 10.57 -0.52 -12.74
C TRP A 106 11.62 -1.25 -11.89
N VAL A 107 12.59 -0.51 -11.38
CA VAL A 107 13.55 -1.02 -10.40
C VAL A 107 13.70 0.02 -9.29
N ARG A 108 13.13 -0.27 -8.12
CA ARG A 108 13.25 0.58 -6.91
C ARG A 108 12.81 2.02 -7.18
N ASP A 109 11.58 2.17 -7.68
CA ASP A 109 10.94 3.45 -8.07
C ASP A 109 11.51 4.15 -9.30
N GLN A 110 12.51 3.58 -9.96
CA GLN A 110 13.07 4.12 -11.19
C GLN A 110 12.52 3.35 -12.39
N ARG A 111 12.05 4.07 -13.40
CA ARG A 111 11.78 3.49 -14.73
C ARG A 111 13.09 2.96 -15.29
N GLN A 112 13.11 1.69 -15.68
CA GLN A 112 14.28 0.99 -16.20
C GLN A 112 13.85 0.11 -17.37
N GLY A 113 14.80 -0.38 -18.17
CA GLY A 113 14.49 -1.34 -19.23
C GLY A 113 13.59 -0.78 -20.34
N HIS A 114 12.66 -1.61 -20.82
CA HIS A 114 11.74 -1.24 -21.89
C HIS A 114 10.46 -0.64 -21.30
N GLY A 115 9.95 0.40 -21.96
CA GLY A 115 8.66 0.97 -21.62
C GLY A 115 8.15 1.91 -22.71
N VAL A 116 6.85 2.15 -22.68
CA VAL A 116 6.14 3.04 -23.60
C VAL A 116 5.56 4.20 -22.82
N LEU A 117 5.84 5.42 -23.26
CA LEU A 117 5.25 6.65 -22.72
C LEU A 117 4.17 7.15 -23.68
N PHE A 118 2.93 7.20 -23.21
CA PHE A 118 1.81 7.84 -23.89
C PHE A 118 1.62 9.23 -23.33
N ARG A 119 1.57 10.24 -24.20
CA ARG A 119 1.30 11.62 -23.79
C ARG A 119 -0.19 11.90 -23.95
N ALA A 120 -0.75 12.63 -22.98
CA ALA A 120 -2.13 13.11 -23.04
C ALA A 120 -2.31 14.20 -24.11
#